data_AF-A0A522C465-F1
#
_entry.id   AF-A0A522C465-F1
#
_cell.length_a   1.000
_cell.length_b   1.000
_cell.length_c   1.000
_cell.angle_alpha   90.00
_cell.angle_beta   90.00
_cell.angle_gamma   90.00
#
_symmetry.space_group_name_H-M   'P 1'
#
loop_
_entity.id
_entity.type
_entity.pdbx_description
1 polymer ?
#
loop_
_entity_poly.entity_id
_entity_poly.type
_entity_poly.pdbx_seq_one_letter_code
_entity_poly.pdbx_strand_id
1 'polypeptide(L)'
;VGVLDWEMATLGDPLMDLGGALAYWVQADDDDMMRISKRQPTDLPGMPTRTEVVDHYRSRTGLAVDDWTFYEVFGLFRLAGIVQQIYFRFHHGQTTNPAFKDFWFFVSYLDERCRRLAGIG
;
A
#
# COMPACT_ATOMS: atom_id res chain seq x y z
N VAL A 1 -3.50 -15.61 20.71
CA VAL A 1 -3.47 -14.70 19.54
C VAL A 1 -2.04 -14.18 19.39
N GLY A 2 -1.52 -14.02 18.18
CA GLY A 2 -0.15 -13.55 17.94
C GLY A 2 0.03 -12.92 16.56
N VAL A 3 1.07 -12.08 16.42
CA VAL A 3 1.51 -11.51 15.13
C VAL A 3 2.47 -12.51 14.47
N LEU A 4 2.21 -12.86 13.22
CA LEU A 4 2.93 -13.89 12.45
C LEU A 4 3.70 -13.26 11.28
N ASP A 5 4.48 -14.08 10.58
CA ASP A 5 5.18 -13.70 9.33
C ASP A 5 6.29 -12.65 9.50
N TRP A 6 7.25 -12.95 10.38
CA TRP A 6 8.38 -12.07 10.75
C TRP A 6 9.57 -12.15 9.78
N GLU A 7 9.44 -12.82 8.63
CA GLU A 7 10.58 -13.08 7.73
C GLU A 7 11.17 -11.81 7.09
N MET A 8 10.39 -10.73 7.02
CA MET A 8 10.83 -9.42 6.53
C MET A 8 11.10 -8.40 7.65
N ALA A 9 11.03 -8.80 8.93
CA ALA A 9 11.21 -7.88 10.03
C ALA A 9 12.66 -7.38 10.12
N THR A 10 12.82 -6.07 10.28
CA THR A 10 14.13 -5.42 10.40
C THR A 10 14.03 -4.16 11.28
N LEU A 11 15.19 -3.61 11.68
CA LEU A 11 15.26 -2.29 12.31
C LEU A 11 15.13 -1.20 11.25
N GLY A 12 14.25 -0.22 11.47
CA GLY A 12 13.99 0.86 10.53
C GLY A 12 13.07 1.92 11.11
N ASP A 13 12.67 2.87 10.25
CA ASP A 13 11.72 3.91 10.59
C ASP A 13 10.29 3.32 10.74
N PRO A 14 9.63 3.48 11.91
CA PRO A 14 8.29 2.94 12.14
C PRO A 14 7.22 3.51 11.19
N LEU A 15 7.39 4.73 10.68
CA LEU A 15 6.43 5.36 9.77
C LEU A 15 6.49 4.75 8.37
N MET A 16 7.63 4.18 7.98
CA MET A 16 7.74 3.38 6.75
C MET A 16 6.93 2.09 6.83
N ASP A 17 6.88 1.46 8.01
CA ASP A 17 6.05 0.28 8.24
C ASP A 17 4.55 0.65 8.20
N LEU A 18 4.17 1.76 8.82
CA LEU A 18 2.81 2.30 8.74
C LEU A 18 2.41 2.64 7.29
N GLY A 19 3.29 3.31 6.53
CA GLY A 19 3.07 3.60 5.11
C GLY A 19 2.93 2.33 4.27
N GLY A 20 3.76 1.31 4.56
CA GLY A 20 3.65 -0.01 3.94
C GLY A 20 2.33 -0.72 4.23
N ALA A 21 1.84 -0.65 5.47
CA ALA A 21 0.54 -1.20 5.84
C ALA A 21 -0.61 -0.45 5.13
N LEU A 22 -0.54 0.89 5.10
CA LEU A 22 -1.57 1.73 4.50
C LEU A 22 -1.59 1.70 2.96
N ALA A 23 -0.51 1.24 2.31
CA ALA A 23 -0.50 1.00 0.87
C ALA A 23 -1.53 -0.07 0.42
N TYR A 24 -1.92 -0.98 1.31
CA TYR A 24 -2.98 -1.98 1.06
C TYR A 24 -4.36 -1.51 1.53
N TRP A 25 -4.45 -0.32 2.15
CA TRP A 25 -5.68 0.19 2.76
C TRP A 25 -6.58 0.84 1.72
N VAL A 26 -7.58 0.09 1.29
CA VAL A 26 -8.63 0.57 0.40
C VAL A 26 -9.69 1.29 1.23
N GLN A 27 -9.91 2.55 0.94
CA GLN A 27 -10.91 3.40 1.61
C GLN A 27 -12.21 3.43 0.77
N ALA A 28 -13.35 3.75 1.40
CA ALA A 28 -14.65 3.73 0.74
C ALA A 28 -14.80 4.75 -0.41
N ASP A 29 -14.01 5.82 -0.40
CA ASP A 29 -13.99 6.91 -1.37
C ASP A 29 -12.82 6.84 -2.36
N ASP A 30 -12.07 5.73 -2.36
CA ASP A 30 -11.05 5.46 -3.37
C ASP A 30 -11.69 5.31 -4.77
N ASP A 31 -10.90 5.61 -5.80
CA ASP A 31 -11.29 5.34 -7.19
C ASP A 31 -11.47 3.84 -7.48
N ASP A 32 -12.19 3.53 -8.56
CA ASP A 32 -12.54 2.16 -8.94
C ASP A 32 -11.33 1.23 -9.05
N MET A 33 -10.18 1.74 -9.52
CA MET A 33 -8.98 0.93 -9.72
C MET A 33 -8.40 0.48 -8.38
N MET A 34 -8.31 1.39 -7.41
CA MET A 34 -7.88 1.02 -6.05
C MET A 34 -8.91 0.11 -5.37
N ARG A 35 -10.21 0.34 -5.56
CA ARG A 35 -11.27 -0.51 -4.99
C ARG A 35 -11.23 -1.94 -5.51
N ILE A 36 -10.91 -2.15 -6.78
CA ILE A 36 -10.76 -3.50 -7.36
C ILE A 36 -9.55 -4.25 -6.77
N SER A 37 -8.53 -3.54 -6.29
CA SER A 37 -7.33 -4.15 -5.68
C SER A 37 -7.56 -4.73 -4.27
N LYS A 38 -8.72 -4.44 -3.68
CA LYS A 38 -9.07 -4.75 -2.29
C LYS A 38 -8.82 -6.21 -1.90
N ARG A 39 -8.02 -6.38 -0.83
CA ARG A 39 -7.77 -7.69 -0.19
C ARG A 39 -8.39 -7.83 1.18
N GLN A 40 -8.74 -6.72 1.83
CA GLN A 40 -9.29 -6.65 3.17
C GLN A 40 -10.54 -5.77 3.18
N PRO A 41 -11.49 -5.95 4.12
CA PRO A 41 -12.75 -5.22 4.13
C PRO A 41 -12.60 -3.79 4.70
N THR A 42 -11.52 -3.07 4.37
CA THR A 42 -11.18 -1.74 4.91
C THR A 42 -12.06 -0.61 4.36
N ASP A 43 -12.89 -0.89 3.36
CA ASP A 43 -13.86 0.05 2.76
C ASP A 43 -15.26 -0.05 3.38
N LEU A 44 -15.49 -0.97 4.32
CA LEU A 44 -16.80 -1.16 4.94
C LEU A 44 -17.12 -0.05 5.96
N PRO A 45 -18.42 0.25 6.19
CA PRO A 45 -18.83 1.18 7.23
C PRO A 45 -18.23 0.84 8.60
N GLY A 46 -17.67 1.84 9.27
CA GLY A 46 -17.03 1.69 10.58
C GLY A 46 -15.52 1.39 10.54
N MET A 47 -14.94 1.16 9.35
CA MET A 47 -13.49 1.09 9.19
C MET A 47 -12.89 2.51 9.16
N PRO A 48 -11.70 2.72 9.75
CA PRO A 48 -11.07 4.03 9.74
C PRO A 48 -10.54 4.39 8.35
N THR A 49 -10.58 5.69 8.06
CA THR A 49 -9.85 6.31 6.95
C THR A 49 -8.34 6.20 7.16
N ARG A 50 -7.55 6.33 6.09
CA ARG A 50 -6.08 6.32 6.21
C ARG A 50 -5.59 7.42 7.16
N THR A 51 -6.20 8.60 7.10
CA THR A 51 -5.89 9.72 8.00
C THR A 51 -6.18 9.36 9.46
N GLU A 52 -7.33 8.77 9.77
CA GLU A 52 -7.65 8.34 11.14
C GLU A 52 -6.69 7.27 11.66
N VAL A 53 -6.23 6.34 10.81
CA VAL A 53 -5.20 5.37 11.21
C VAL A 53 -3.88 6.06 11.55
N VAL A 54 -3.45 7.01 10.71
CA VAL A 54 -2.23 7.80 10.95
C VAL A 54 -2.35 8.60 12.25
N ASP A 55 -3.45 9.33 12.44
CA ASP A 55 -3.67 10.14 13.64
C ASP A 55 -3.73 9.28 14.90
N HIS A 56 -4.40 8.12 14.82
CA HIS A 56 -4.40 7.16 15.91
C HIS A 56 -2.98 6.70 16.24
N TYR A 57 -2.21 6.28 15.25
CA TYR A 57 -0.83 5.83 15.44
C TYR A 57 0.05 6.91 16.06
N ARG A 58 -0.05 8.16 15.60
CA ARG A 58 0.65 9.32 16.15
C ARG A 58 0.29 9.56 17.61
N SER A 59 -1.00 9.55 17.94
CA SER A 59 -1.47 9.76 19.31
C SER A 59 -0.95 8.70 20.30
N ARG A 60 -0.75 7.46 19.83
CA ARG A 60 -0.30 6.35 20.65
C ARG A 60 1.21 6.29 20.82
N THR A 61 1.96 6.78 19.83
CA THR A 61 3.43 6.68 19.79
C THR A 61 4.14 7.98 20.18
N GLY A 62 3.46 9.13 20.07
CA GLY A 62 4.07 10.45 20.22
C GLY A 62 4.93 10.89 19.03
N LEU A 63 4.95 10.12 17.93
CA LEU A 63 5.71 10.46 16.73
C LEU A 63 5.07 11.65 16.00
N ALA A 64 5.89 12.65 15.69
CA ALA A 64 5.50 13.77 14.85
C ALA A 64 5.58 13.37 13.37
N VAL A 65 4.57 13.77 12.60
CA VAL A 65 4.51 13.60 11.15
C VAL A 65 3.99 14.92 10.59
N ASP A 66 4.89 15.75 10.10
CA ASP A 66 4.51 17.06 9.56
C ASP A 66 3.92 16.91 8.16
N ASP A 67 4.55 16.07 7.31
CA ASP A 67 4.07 15.70 5.98
C ASP A 67 4.00 14.18 5.84
N TRP A 68 2.79 13.67 5.59
CA TRP A 68 2.54 12.24 5.39
C TRP A 68 2.80 11.77 3.95
N THR A 69 2.85 12.71 3.00
CA THR A 69 2.97 12.44 1.56
C THR A 69 4.12 11.50 1.24
N PHE A 70 5.28 11.73 1.87
CA PHE A 70 6.46 10.90 1.68
C PHE A 70 6.22 9.42 2.03
N TYR A 71 5.60 9.13 3.18
CA TYR A 71 5.35 7.77 3.64
C TYR A 71 4.26 7.08 2.81
N GLU A 72 3.24 7.82 2.37
CA GLU A 72 2.22 7.29 1.46
C GLU A 72 2.83 6.92 0.10
N VAL A 73 3.62 7.82 -0.50
CA VAL A 73 4.33 7.57 -1.76
C VAL A 73 5.30 6.40 -1.61
N PHE A 74 6.07 6.33 -0.52
CA PHE A 74 6.96 5.21 -0.25
C PHE A 74 6.20 3.88 -0.19
N GLY A 75 5.08 3.83 0.55
CA GLY A 75 4.26 2.63 0.68
C GLY A 75 3.72 2.15 -0.68
N LEU A 76 3.16 3.06 -1.47
CA LEU A 76 2.63 2.77 -2.81
C LEU A 76 3.74 2.36 -3.79
N PHE A 77 4.89 3.01 -3.75
CA PHE A 77 6.05 2.66 -4.58
C PHE A 77 6.59 1.28 -4.24
N ARG A 78 6.72 0.96 -2.94
CA ARG A 78 7.08 -0.38 -2.46
C ARG A 78 6.08 -1.42 -2.96
N LEU A 79 4.77 -1.13 -2.86
CA LEU A 79 3.72 -2.02 -3.36
C LEU A 79 3.84 -2.22 -4.88
N ALA A 80 4.08 -1.16 -5.64
CA ALA A 80 4.31 -1.24 -7.08
C ALA A 80 5.48 -2.17 -7.41
N GLY A 81 6.58 -2.08 -6.67
CA GLY A 81 7.73 -2.99 -6.81
C GLY A 81 7.36 -4.46 -6.55
N ILE A 82 6.58 -4.74 -5.50
CA ILE A 82 6.12 -6.10 -5.18
C ILE A 82 5.22 -6.64 -6.32
N VAL A 83 4.25 -5.85 -6.76
CA VAL A 83 3.32 -6.21 -7.84
C VAL A 83 4.08 -6.42 -9.15
N GLN A 84 5.05 -5.56 -9.46
CA GLN A 84 5.90 -5.68 -10.65
C GLN A 84 6.74 -6.95 -10.62
N GLN A 85 7.28 -7.35 -9.48
CA GLN A 85 8.00 -8.62 -9.35
C GLN A 85 7.08 -9.83 -9.56
N ILE A 86 5.85 -9.79 -9.05
CA ILE A 86 4.86 -10.86 -9.28
C ILE A 86 4.54 -10.96 -10.78
N TYR A 87 4.26 -9.82 -11.43
CA TYR A 87 4.03 -9.77 -12.87
C TYR A 87 5.23 -10.27 -13.67
N PHE A 88 6.45 -9.87 -13.30
CA PHE A 88 7.68 -10.33 -13.94
C PHE A 88 7.79 -11.86 -13.93
N ARG A 89 7.54 -12.50 -12.78
CA ARG A 89 7.54 -13.97 -12.67
C ARG A 89 6.47 -14.61 -13.55
N PHE A 90 5.28 -14.01 -13.65
CA PHE A 90 4.21 -14.51 -14.51
C PHE A 90 4.57 -14.39 -15.99
N HIS A 91 5.03 -13.21 -16.42
CA HIS A 91 5.45 -12.92 -17.78
C HIS A 91 6.54 -13.88 -18.28
N HIS A 92 7.46 -14.29 -17.40
CA HIS A 92 8.53 -15.24 -17.72
C HIS A 92 8.15 -16.72 -17.48
N GLY A 93 6.87 -17.02 -17.21
CA GLY A 93 6.39 -18.38 -17.01
C GLY A 93 6.89 -19.07 -15.72
N GLN A 94 7.47 -18.32 -14.78
CA GLN A 94 7.91 -18.83 -13.47
C GLN A 94 6.72 -19.04 -12.51
N THR A 95 5.58 -18.44 -12.82
CA THR A 95 4.27 -18.74 -12.22
C THR A 95 3.19 -18.70 -13.30
N THR A 96 2.14 -19.50 -13.14
CA THR A 96 1.08 -19.67 -14.15
C THR A 96 -0.28 -19.14 -13.67
N ASN A 97 -0.35 -18.50 -12.50
CA ASN A 97 -1.62 -18.01 -11.95
C ASN A 97 -2.19 -16.89 -12.84
N PRO A 98 -3.36 -17.09 -13.49
CA PRO A 98 -3.95 -16.09 -14.38
C PRO A 98 -4.31 -14.78 -13.69
N ALA A 99 -4.45 -14.76 -12.36
CA ALA A 99 -4.69 -13.53 -11.61
C ALA A 99 -3.57 -12.49 -11.78
N PHE A 100 -2.35 -12.92 -12.13
CA PHE A 100 -1.18 -12.04 -12.26
C PHE A 100 -1.02 -11.46 -13.67
N LYS A 101 -1.82 -11.88 -14.65
CA LYS A 101 -1.67 -11.50 -16.06
C LYS A 101 -1.77 -9.99 -16.30
N ASP A 102 -2.61 -9.32 -15.52
CA ASP A 102 -2.95 -7.90 -15.68
C ASP A 102 -2.28 -7.02 -14.61
N PHE A 103 -1.33 -7.57 -13.84
CA PHE A 103 -0.69 -6.82 -12.74
C PHE A 103 0.10 -5.61 -13.23
N TRP A 104 0.58 -5.60 -14.48
CA TRP A 104 1.25 -4.44 -15.07
C TRP A 104 0.35 -3.18 -15.14
N PHE A 105 -0.96 -3.35 -15.33
CA PHE A 105 -1.91 -2.23 -15.28
C PHE A 105 -1.95 -1.63 -13.87
N PHE A 106 -1.97 -2.49 -12.85
CA PHE A 106 -1.98 -2.04 -11.46
C PHE A 106 -0.67 -1.36 -11.05
N VAL A 107 0.49 -1.84 -11.55
CA VAL A 107 1.77 -1.14 -11.37
C VAL A 107 1.71 0.28 -11.96
N SER A 108 1.18 0.42 -13.17
CA SER A 108 1.05 1.72 -13.85
C SER A 108 0.13 2.67 -13.07
N TYR A 109 -0.98 2.14 -12.54
CA TYR A 109 -1.89 2.89 -11.67
C TYR A 109 -1.19 3.39 -10.39
N LEU A 110 -0.42 2.52 -9.71
CA LEU A 110 0.30 2.88 -8.50
C LEU A 110 1.36 3.95 -8.77
N ASP A 111 2.07 3.88 -9.90
CA ASP A 111 3.03 4.93 -10.33
C ASP A 111 2.32 6.26 -10.54
N GLU A 112 1.19 6.28 -11.26
CA GLU A 112 0.41 7.50 -11.48
C GLU A 112 -0.08 8.09 -10.15
N ARG A 113 -0.59 7.25 -9.24
CA ARG A 113 -1.01 7.70 -7.90
C ARG A 113 0.16 8.32 -7.12
N CYS A 114 1.35 7.71 -7.17
CA CYS A 114 2.55 8.29 -6.56
C CYS A 114 2.88 9.66 -7.14
N ARG A 115 2.83 9.81 -8.47
CA ARG A 115 3.11 11.10 -9.15
C ARG A 115 2.11 12.18 -8.78
N ARG A 116 0.81 11.84 -8.70
CA ARG A 116 -0.23 12.78 -8.28
C ARG A 116 -0.03 13.26 -6.85
N LEU A 117 0.27 12.34 -5.92
CA LEU A 117 0.55 12.68 -4.53
C LEU A 117 1.81 13.55 -4.38
N ALA A 118 2.86 13.25 -5.15
CA ALA A 118 4.10 14.02 -5.15
C ALA A 118 4.02 15.35 -5.93
N GLY A 119 2.90 15.66 -6.59
CA GLY A 119 2.71 16.90 -7.36
C GLY A 119 3.55 16.98 -8.65
N ILE A 120 3.90 15.84 -9.24
CA ILE A 120 4.77 15.74 -10.44
C ILE A 120 4.06 15.11 -11.67
N GLY A 121 2.73 14.97 -11.61
CA GLY A 121 1.91 14.33 -12.64
C GLY A 121 0.80 15.24 -13.17
#